data_AF-A0A7W2XTW6-F1
#
_entry.id   AF-A0A7W2XTW6-F1
#
_cell.length_a   1.000
_cell.length_b   1.000
_cell.length_c   1.000
_cell.angle_alpha   90.00
_cell.angle_beta   90.00
_cell.angle_gamma   90.00
#
_symmetry.space_group_name_H-M   'P 1'
#
loop_
_entity.id
_entity.type
_entity.pdbx_description
1 polymer ?
#
loop_
_entity_poly.entity_id
_entity_poly.type
_entity_poly.pdbx_seq_one_letter_code
_entity_poly.pdbx_strand_id
1 'polypeptide(L)' 'MDQQLPPWALVKAWLDILHQDTPQHVKDKRLKVLFHYFGSIKSAMRYVEDNDDYRQVS' A
#
# COMPACT_ATOMS: atom_id res chain seq x y z
N MET A 1 -2.13 9.89 -18.39
CA MET A 1 -2.84 8.61 -18.15
C MET A 1 -3.42 8.70 -16.76
N ASP A 2 -4.73 8.48 -16.62
CA ASP A 2 -5.33 8.37 -15.29
C ASP A 2 -4.74 7.14 -14.60
N GLN A 3 -3.84 7.39 -13.66
CA GLN A 3 -3.14 6.34 -12.96
C GLN A 3 -4.14 5.74 -11.95
N GLN A 4 -4.85 4.69 -12.37
CA GLN A 4 -5.79 4.00 -11.48
C GLN A 4 -5.04 3.46 -10.27
N LEU A 5 -5.62 3.68 -9.10
CA LEU A 5 -5.06 3.17 -7.86
C LEU A 5 -5.15 1.63 -7.84
N PRO A 6 -4.10 0.95 -7.37
CA PRO A 6 -4.13 -0.49 -7.19
C PRO A 6 -5.17 -0.88 -6.13
N PRO A 7 -5.72 -2.10 -6.18
CA PRO A 7 -6.67 -2.58 -5.17
C PRO A 7 -6.11 -2.45 -3.75
N TRP A 8 -6.91 -1.97 -2.80
CA TRP A 8 -6.47 -1.74 -1.42
C TRP A 8 -5.86 -2.98 -0.75
N ALA A 9 -6.40 -4.18 -1.01
CA ALA A 9 -5.86 -5.42 -0.46
C ALA A 9 -4.43 -5.70 -0.92
N LEU A 10 -4.09 -5.32 -2.16
CA LEU A 10 -2.74 -5.42 -2.70
C LEU A 10 -1.81 -4.38 -2.05
N VAL A 11 -2.31 -3.17 -1.82
CA VAL A 11 -1.57 -2.12 -1.11
C VAL A 11 -1.27 -2.54 0.32
N LYS A 12 -2.23 -3.14 1.03
CA LYS A 12 -2.06 -3.72 2.36
C LYS A 12 -0.96 -4.77 2.36
N ALA A 13 -0.99 -5.73 1.43
CA ALA A 13 0.06 -6.73 1.30
C ALA A 13 1.46 -6.13 1.05
N TRP A 14 1.54 -5.04 0.27
CA TRP A 14 2.83 -4.34 0.09
C TRP A 14 3.32 -3.63 1.35
N LEU A 15 2.42 -3.07 2.14
CA LEU A 15 2.75 -2.46 3.44
C LEU A 15 3.20 -3.52 4.45
N ASP A 16 2.55 -4.69 4.47
CA ASP A 16 2.93 -5.81 5.36
C ASP A 16 4.34 -6.33 5.06
N ILE A 17 4.73 -6.40 3.78
CA ILE A 17 6.08 -6.80 3.34
C ILE A 17 7.18 -5.92 3.97
N LEU A 18 6.90 -4.64 4.25
CA LEU A 18 7.87 -3.74 4.88
C LEU A 18 8.19 -4.13 6.34
N HIS A 19 7.22 -4.73 7.03
CA HIS A 19 7.31 -5.12 8.44
C HIS A 19 7.76 -6.56 8.64
N GLN A 20 7.63 -7.40 7.62
CA GLN A 20 8.10 -8.79 7.63
C GLN A 20 9.63 -8.88 7.52
N ASP A 21 10.18 -10.07 7.80
CA ASP A 21 11.59 -10.42 7.59
C ASP A 21 11.91 -10.62 6.09
N THR A 22 11.58 -9.60 5.30
CA THR A 22 11.78 -9.57 3.86
C THR A 22 13.16 -9.01 3.54
N PRO A 23 13.91 -9.57 2.57
CA PRO A 23 15.16 -8.97 2.10
C PRO A 23 15.03 -7.48 1.75
N GLN A 24 16.01 -6.66 2.17
CA GLN A 24 15.98 -5.21 2.02
C GLN A 24 15.70 -4.75 0.58
N HIS A 25 16.31 -5.39 -0.41
CA HIS A 25 16.11 -5.05 -1.82
C HIS A 25 14.66 -5.22 -2.31
N VAL A 26 13.88 -6.10 -1.67
CA VAL A 26 12.45 -6.25 -1.94
C VAL A 26 11.66 -5.14 -1.27
N LYS A 27 12.00 -4.81 -0.01
CA LYS A 27 11.41 -3.66 0.70
C LYS A 27 11.61 -2.37 -0.09
N ASP A 28 12.82 -2.13 -0.61
CA ASP A 28 13.13 -0.97 -1.44
C ASP A 28 12.28 -0.90 -2.70
N LYS A 29 12.04 -2.04 -3.37
CA LYS A 29 11.15 -2.12 -4.53
C LYS A 29 9.70 -1.79 -4.14
N ARG A 30 9.23 -2.27 -3.00
CA ARG A 30 7.86 -1.98 -2.50
C ARG A 30 7.71 -0.51 -2.13
N LEU A 31 8.70 0.09 -1.48
CA LEU A 31 8.72 1.52 -1.17
C LEU A 31 8.61 2.37 -2.44
N LYS A 32 9.37 2.05 -3.50
CA LYS A 32 9.28 2.76 -4.79
C LYS A 32 7.88 2.70 -5.39
N VAL A 33 7.24 1.53 -5.35
CA VAL A 33 5.87 1.36 -5.86
C VAL A 33 4.87 2.16 -5.02
N LEU A 34 4.97 2.09 -3.69
CA LEU A 34 4.08 2.84 -2.80
C LEU A 34 4.24 4.35 -2.97
N PHE A 35 5.46 4.86 -3.12
CA PHE A 35 5.68 6.28 -3.41
C PHE A 35 5.20 6.71 -4.79
N HIS A 36 5.31 5.83 -5.80
CA HIS A 36 4.82 6.13 -7.14
C HIS A 36 3.30 6.34 -7.17
N TYR A 37 2.53 5.57 -6.41
CA TYR A 37 1.07 5.68 -6.38
C TYR A 37 0.53 6.67 -5.33
N PHE A 38 1.17 6.75 -4.16
CA PHE A 38 0.58 7.44 -3.01
C PHE A 38 1.42 8.64 -2.52
N GLY A 39 2.63 8.83 -3.03
CA GLY A 39 3.56 9.89 -2.61
C GLY A 39 4.14 9.71 -1.20
N SER A 40 3.48 8.95 -0.32
CA SER A 40 3.99 8.63 1.02
C SER A 40 3.42 7.31 1.54
N ILE A 41 4.10 6.69 2.50
CA ILE A 41 3.59 5.51 3.22
C ILE A 41 2.33 5.84 4.01
N LYS A 42 2.29 7.02 4.63
CA LYS A 42 1.11 7.49 5.38
C LYS A 42 -0.14 7.58 4.50
N SER A 43 0.01 8.09 3.27
CA SER A 43 -1.08 8.15 2.30
C SER A 43 -1.55 6.76 1.87
N ALA A 44 -0.61 5.81 1.69
CA ALA A 44 -0.94 4.42 1.34
C ALA A 44 -1.68 3.69 2.48
N MET A 45 -1.25 3.91 3.74
CA MET A 45 -1.93 3.35 4.93
C MET A 45 -3.36 3.89 5.05
N ARG A 46 -3.53 5.21 4.94
CA ARG A 46 -4.86 5.83 4.98
C ARG A 46 -5.77 5.31 3.88
N TYR A 47 -5.26 5.13 2.65
CA TYR A 47 -6.02 4.52 1.56
C TYR A 47 -6.51 3.11 1.90
N VAL A 48 -5.69 2.29 2.57
CA VAL A 48 -6.09 0.96 3.03
C VAL A 48 -7.16 1.06 4.13
N GLU A 49 -6.94 1.90 5.14
CA GLU A 49 -7.89 2.11 6.25
C GLU A 49 -9.26 2.56 5.73
N ASP A 50 -9.31 3.61 4.91
CA ASP A 50 -10.55 4.16 4.35
C ASP A 50 -11.35 3.11 3.53
N ASN A 51 -10.68 2.13 2.91
CA ASN A 51 -11.32 1.09 2.09
C ASN A 51 -11.63 -0.21 2.85
N ASP A 52 -10.84 -0.57 3.86
CA ASP A 52 -11.10 -1.72 4.74
C ASP A 52 -12.30 -1.40 5.64
N ASP A 53 -12.33 -0.20 6.23
CA ASP A 53 -13.44 0.28 7.07
C ASP A 53 -14.76 0.34 6.30
N TYR A 54 -14.74 0.83 5.05
CA TYR A 54 -15.92 0.85 4.17
C TYR A 54 -16.54 -0.54 3.97
N ARG A 55 -15.73 -1.60 3.99
CA ARG A 55 -16.21 -2.98 3.87
C ARG A 55 -16.68 -3.60 5.18
N GLN A 56 -16.24 -3.08 6.33
CA GLN A 56 -16.72 -3.56 7.63
C GLN A 56 -18.10 -2.98 8.01
N VAL A 57 -18.47 -1.84 7.43
CA VAL A 57 -19.78 -1.19 7.64
C VAL A 57 -20.84 -1.52 6.58
N SER A 58 -20.52 -2.38 5.61
CA SER A 58 -21.41 -2.80 4.51
C SER A 58 -21.78 -4.28 4.60
#